data_AF-A0A370FDW7-F1
#
_entry.id   AF-A0A370FDW7-F1
#
_cell.length_a   1.000
_cell.length_b   1.000
_cell.length_c   1.000
_cell.angle_alpha   90.00
_cell.angle_beta   90.00
_cell.angle_gamma   90.00
#
_symmetry.space_group_name_H-M   'P 1'
#
loop_
_entity.id
_entity.type
_entity.pdbx_description
1 polymer ?
#
loop_
_entity_poly.entity_id
_entity_poly.type
_entity_poly.pdbx_seq_one_letter_code
_entity_poly.pdbx_strand_id
1 'polypeptide(L)'
;MPGEFTSKHIKPWMPRPGITVPDDVQPLLRPADRNVDQIRFRCGPPFGSTLVTEVASVHGGAPRVVGRSIPWTIVVEPGSAPVKPGQPPISQSWIDFGAPDSPLVARQSPDAPAVLDLSAARPMLLLNSAIPGFQDLLSSETAKLERRRTRELLGSQIARYTLATLFRAAAVEIASEDDEPSPPSDPLFRQVCEAVADTIPHFASVDELYQRLHDSHGKRAESAELWTHIDVAIDVLAGVPNTLAMVTEEIRRG
;
A
#
# COMPACT_ATOMS: atom_id res chain seq x y z
N MET A 1 -16.64 33.00 -7.57
CA MET A 1 -15.30 33.39 -7.08
C MET A 1 -14.40 32.17 -7.21
N PRO A 2 -13.47 32.09 -8.17
CA PRO A 2 -12.49 31.01 -8.21
C PRO A 2 -11.31 31.36 -7.31
N GLY A 3 -11.00 30.48 -6.35
CA GLY A 3 -9.85 30.61 -5.45
C GLY A 3 -8.58 30.08 -6.11
N GLU A 4 -7.53 30.90 -6.10
CA GLU A 4 -6.19 30.54 -6.55
C GLU A 4 -5.42 29.98 -5.32
N PHE A 5 -4.98 28.73 -5.37
CA PHE A 5 -4.16 28.14 -4.31
C PHE A 5 -2.69 28.12 -4.73
N THR A 6 -1.86 28.91 -4.06
CA THR A 6 -0.39 28.82 -4.14
C THR A 6 0.15 28.25 -2.83
N SER A 7 0.66 27.01 -2.85
CA SER A 7 1.38 26.44 -1.70
C SER A 7 2.86 26.83 -1.78
N LYS A 8 3.32 27.65 -0.83
CA LYS A 8 4.74 27.84 -0.53
C LYS A 8 5.03 27.21 0.84
N HIS A 9 6.07 26.38 0.85
CA HIS A 9 6.80 25.83 2.01
C HIS A 9 6.22 24.60 2.72
N ILE A 10 6.56 23.42 2.19
CA ILE A 10 6.79 22.19 2.96
C ILE A 10 8.09 21.55 2.41
N LYS A 11 9.02 21.21 3.31
CA LYS A 11 10.29 20.52 2.97
C LYS A 11 10.03 19.09 2.47
N PRO A 12 10.80 18.55 1.51
CA PRO A 12 10.53 17.26 0.90
C PRO A 12 11.15 16.10 1.70
N TRP A 13 10.38 15.03 1.87
CA TRP A 13 10.89 13.69 2.18
C TRP A 13 10.76 12.85 0.90
N MET A 14 11.91 12.64 0.22
CA MET A 14 12.25 11.64 -0.81
C MET A 14 11.34 11.47 -2.07
N PRO A 15 11.88 10.84 -3.15
CA PRO A 15 11.66 11.29 -4.53
C PRO A 15 10.37 10.72 -5.12
N ARG A 16 9.77 11.51 -6.02
CA ARG A 16 8.63 11.10 -6.84
C ARG A 16 9.09 10.02 -7.84
N PRO A 17 8.28 8.99 -8.13
CA PRO A 17 8.54 8.12 -9.26
C PRO A 17 8.45 8.94 -10.56
N GLY A 18 9.42 8.72 -11.43
CA GLY A 18 9.50 9.32 -12.74
C GLY A 18 8.27 8.95 -13.55
N ILE A 19 7.61 9.96 -14.11
CA ILE A 19 6.72 9.75 -15.24
C ILE A 19 7.63 9.35 -16.40
N THR A 20 7.62 8.08 -16.78
CA THR A 20 8.29 7.61 -17.99
C THR A 20 7.51 8.18 -19.18
N VAL A 21 8.14 9.11 -19.89
CA VAL A 21 7.64 9.62 -21.17
C VAL A 21 7.91 8.53 -22.22
N PRO A 22 6.93 8.13 -23.05
CA PRO A 22 7.17 7.20 -24.15
C PRO A 22 8.24 7.75 -25.10
N ASP A 23 9.14 6.89 -25.60
CA ASP A 23 10.33 7.24 -26.40
C ASP A 23 10.03 7.92 -27.77
N ASP A 24 8.76 8.10 -28.13
CA ASP A 24 8.37 8.61 -29.45
C ASP A 24 8.23 10.14 -29.55
N VAL A 25 8.78 10.89 -28.59
CA VAL A 25 8.81 12.36 -28.66
C VAL A 25 10.24 12.86 -28.45
N GLN A 26 11.07 12.76 -29.49
CA GLN A 26 12.22 13.65 -29.63
C GLN A 26 11.77 14.97 -30.27
N PRO A 27 11.96 16.13 -29.61
CA PRO A 27 12.15 17.37 -30.33
C PRO A 27 13.64 17.75 -30.29
N LEU A 28 14.19 17.96 -31.48
CA LEU A 28 15.40 18.74 -31.73
C LEU A 28 15.32 20.10 -30.99
N LEU A 29 15.91 20.20 -29.80
CA LEU A 29 16.07 21.47 -29.10
C LEU A 29 17.52 21.61 -28.60
N ARG A 30 18.16 22.70 -29.03
CA ARG A 30 19.53 23.08 -28.64
C ARG A 30 19.56 23.51 -27.16
N PRO A 31 20.70 23.34 -26.47
CA PRO A 31 20.81 23.61 -25.04
C PRO A 31 21.04 25.10 -24.76
N ALA A 32 19.99 25.92 -24.88
CA ALA A 32 19.98 27.29 -24.37
C ALA A 32 18.54 27.80 -24.31
N ASP A 33 17.79 27.42 -23.28
CA ASP A 33 16.68 28.20 -22.71
C ASP A 33 16.05 27.39 -21.56
N ARG A 34 16.77 27.36 -20.43
CA ARG A 34 16.24 26.83 -19.16
C ARG A 34 15.32 27.87 -18.53
N ASN A 35 14.02 27.82 -18.83
CA ASN A 35 12.96 28.27 -17.92
C ASN A 35 11.59 27.85 -18.46
N VAL A 36 11.19 26.62 -18.16
CA VAL A 36 9.80 26.17 -18.26
C VAL A 36 9.55 25.33 -17.02
N ASP A 37 8.52 25.68 -16.23
CA ASP A 37 7.64 24.69 -15.59
C ASP A 37 6.58 25.42 -14.73
N GLN A 38 5.40 25.65 -15.30
CA GLN A 38 4.18 25.88 -14.53
C GLN A 38 3.07 24.99 -15.07
N ILE A 39 2.80 23.87 -14.38
CA ILE A 39 1.63 23.02 -14.65
C ILE A 39 0.44 23.64 -13.90
N ARG A 40 -0.62 24.01 -14.62
CA ARG A 40 -1.88 24.52 -14.05
C ARG A 40 -3.00 23.50 -14.18
N PHE A 41 -3.72 23.29 -13.08
CA PHE A 41 -4.93 22.44 -13.04
C PHE A 41 -6.18 23.34 -13.02
N ARG A 42 -7.19 23.00 -13.81
CA ARG A 42 -8.53 23.63 -13.74
C ARG A 42 -9.59 22.53 -13.64
N CYS A 43 -10.37 22.54 -12.56
CA CYS A 43 -11.55 21.71 -12.42
C CYS A 43 -12.80 22.52 -12.78
N GLY A 44 -13.69 21.96 -13.60
CA GLY A 44 -15.03 22.48 -13.88
C GLY A 44 -16.08 21.38 -13.67
N PRO A 45 -17.28 21.69 -13.13
CA PRO A 45 -18.35 20.70 -12.93
C PRO A 45 -19.29 20.58 -14.15
N PRO A 46 -20.06 19.46 -14.29
CA PRO A 46 -19.95 18.17 -13.59
C PRO A 46 -19.54 17.03 -14.55
N PHE A 47 -18.80 16.04 -14.05
CA PHE A 47 -18.35 14.82 -14.76
C PHE A 47 -17.16 15.00 -15.72
N GLY A 48 -16.02 15.33 -15.15
CA GLY A 48 -14.72 15.20 -15.82
C GLY A 48 -13.76 16.27 -15.36
N SER A 49 -12.72 15.88 -14.63
CA SER A 49 -11.58 16.77 -14.42
C SER A 49 -10.76 16.73 -15.71
N THR A 50 -10.66 17.86 -16.41
CA THR A 50 -9.85 17.95 -17.62
C THR A 50 -8.46 18.45 -17.26
N LEU A 51 -7.44 17.65 -17.55
CA LEU A 51 -6.04 18.07 -17.44
C LEU A 51 -5.61 18.76 -18.73
N VAL A 52 -4.97 19.91 -18.58
CA VAL A 52 -4.32 20.60 -19.69
C VAL A 52 -2.96 21.07 -19.19
N THR A 53 -1.89 20.69 -19.88
CA THR A 53 -0.57 21.23 -19.63
C THR A 53 -0.32 22.43 -20.53
N GLU A 54 0.27 23.49 -19.95
CA GLU A 54 0.65 24.70 -20.67
C GLU A 54 2.17 24.88 -20.55
N VAL A 55 2.83 25.09 -21.68
CA VAL A 55 4.22 25.51 -21.71
C VAL A 55 4.22 27.03 -21.79
N ALA A 56 4.80 27.69 -20.79
CA ALA A 56 4.97 29.14 -20.78
C ALA A 56 6.44 29.51 -20.92
N SER A 57 6.71 30.57 -21.68
CA SER A 57 8.03 31.18 -21.83
C SER A 57 7.94 32.68 -21.53
N VAL A 58 9.02 33.28 -21.05
CA VAL A 58 9.09 34.72 -20.78
C VAL A 58 9.61 35.44 -22.01
N HIS A 59 8.75 36.26 -22.63
CA HIS A 59 9.13 37.08 -23.78
C HIS A 59 8.95 38.56 -23.43
N GLY A 60 10.04 39.34 -23.49
CA GLY A 60 10.03 40.76 -23.15
C GLY A 60 9.70 41.04 -21.68
N GLY A 61 10.03 40.13 -20.77
CA GLY A 61 9.77 40.27 -19.33
C GLY A 61 8.37 39.85 -18.87
N ALA A 62 7.49 39.40 -19.77
CA ALA A 62 6.16 38.89 -19.44
C ALA A 62 6.03 37.39 -19.76
N PRO A 63 5.42 36.58 -18.88
CA PRO A 63 5.14 35.18 -19.16
C PRO A 63 4.05 35.08 -20.23
N ARG A 64 4.31 34.28 -21.27
CA ARG A 64 3.38 33.97 -22.36
C ARG A 64 3.28 32.47 -22.54
N VAL A 65 2.07 31.94 -22.70
CA VAL A 65 1.85 30.54 -23.05
C VAL A 65 2.24 30.34 -24.51
N VAL A 66 3.20 29.45 -24.76
CA VAL A 66 3.75 29.13 -26.09
C VAL A 66 3.30 27.76 -26.60
N GLY A 67 2.73 26.93 -25.74
CA GLY A 67 2.19 25.63 -26.11
C GLY A 67 1.15 25.16 -25.11
N ARG A 68 0.20 24.35 -25.57
CA ARG A 68 -0.85 23.77 -24.74
C ARG A 68 -1.12 22.34 -25.20
N SER A 69 -1.28 21.41 -24.28
CA SER A 69 -1.70 20.06 -24.62
C SER A 69 -3.13 20.05 -25.14
N ILE A 70 -3.49 19.00 -25.87
CA ILE A 70 -4.89 18.60 -25.97
C ILE A 70 -5.45 18.37 -24.56
N PRO A 71 -6.75 18.61 -24.31
CA PRO A 71 -7.39 18.34 -23.04
C PRO A 71 -7.50 16.83 -22.79
N TRP A 72 -6.99 16.37 -21.65
CA TRP A 72 -7.08 14.97 -21.23
C TRP A 72 -8.22 14.85 -20.22
N THR A 73 -9.07 13.85 -20.39
CA THR A 73 -10.13 13.57 -19.41
C THR A 73 -9.58 12.63 -18.35
N ILE A 74 -9.55 13.09 -17.10
CA ILE A 74 -9.31 12.22 -15.96
C ILE A 74 -10.63 11.52 -15.66
N VAL A 75 -10.70 10.23 -16.00
CA VAL A 75 -11.76 9.34 -15.57
C VAL A 75 -11.34 8.78 -14.21
N VAL A 76 -11.96 9.28 -13.15
CA VAL A 76 -11.84 8.69 -11.82
C VAL A 76 -13.02 7.73 -11.70
N GLU A 77 -12.74 6.43 -11.63
CA GLU A 77 -13.78 5.45 -11.29
C GLU A 77 -14.42 5.85 -9.95
N PRO A 78 -15.73 5.60 -9.75
CA PRO A 78 -16.37 5.79 -8.46
C PRO A 78 -15.80 4.78 -7.43
N GLY A 79 -14.58 5.05 -6.98
CA GLY A 79 -13.91 4.34 -5.92
C GLY A 79 -14.38 4.83 -4.56
N SER A 80 -14.16 3.98 -3.55
CA SER A 80 -14.35 4.38 -2.15
C SER A 80 -13.54 5.65 -1.84
N ALA A 81 -14.06 6.51 -0.97
CA ALA A 81 -13.35 7.71 -0.52
C ALA A 81 -11.90 7.36 -0.08
N PRO A 82 -10.91 8.22 -0.33
CA PRO A 82 -9.54 8.00 0.13
C PRO A 82 -9.55 7.66 1.61
N VAL A 83 -8.93 6.54 1.97
CA VAL A 83 -8.76 6.16 3.37
C VAL A 83 -7.99 7.28 4.06
N LYS A 84 -8.47 7.74 5.23
CA LYS A 84 -7.78 8.80 5.98
C LYS A 84 -6.33 8.37 6.21
N PRO A 85 -5.34 9.26 6.06
CA PRO A 85 -3.96 8.95 6.40
C PRO A 85 -3.89 8.33 7.80
N GLY A 86 -3.36 7.11 7.91
CA GLY A 86 -3.22 6.37 9.16
C GLY A 86 -4.34 5.39 9.51
N GLN A 87 -5.42 5.30 8.74
CA GLN A 87 -6.42 4.24 8.93
C GLN A 87 -6.01 2.99 8.12
N PRO A 88 -6.03 1.78 8.72
CA PRO A 88 -5.74 0.55 8.00
C PRO A 88 -6.69 0.37 6.81
N PRO A 89 -6.22 -0.18 5.67
CA PRO A 89 -7.08 -0.39 4.50
C PRO A 89 -8.11 -1.53 4.69
N ILE A 90 -7.99 -2.27 5.80
CA ILE A 90 -8.87 -3.37 6.19
C ILE A 90 -9.80 -2.96 7.34
N SER A 91 -11.00 -3.54 7.34
CA SER A 91 -11.94 -3.40 8.47
C SER A 91 -11.57 -4.40 9.56
N GLN A 92 -11.89 -4.09 10.83
CA GLN A 92 -11.68 -5.01 11.95
C GLN A 92 -12.94 -5.15 12.81
N SER A 93 -13.19 -6.34 13.36
CA SER A 93 -14.27 -6.57 14.32
C SER A 93 -13.90 -7.60 15.39
N TRP A 94 -14.41 -7.41 16.60
CA TRP A 94 -14.32 -8.36 17.69
C TRP A 94 -15.52 -9.31 17.68
N ILE A 95 -15.27 -10.62 17.64
CA ILE A 95 -16.31 -11.66 17.65
C ILE A 95 -15.83 -12.89 18.43
N ASP A 96 -16.77 -13.67 18.99
CA ASP A 96 -16.45 -14.93 19.66
C ASP A 96 -16.37 -16.04 18.60
N PHE A 97 -15.18 -16.58 18.35
CA PHE A 97 -14.99 -17.57 17.28
C PHE A 97 -15.69 -18.91 17.57
N GLY A 98 -16.02 -19.21 18.83
CA GLY A 98 -16.74 -20.41 19.23
C GLY A 98 -18.27 -20.26 19.15
N ALA A 99 -18.79 -19.06 18.96
CA ALA A 99 -20.22 -18.83 18.91
C ALA A 99 -20.87 -19.49 17.66
N PRO A 100 -22.07 -20.09 17.78
CA PRO A 100 -22.71 -20.80 16.67
C PRO A 100 -23.02 -19.92 15.45
N ASP A 101 -23.26 -18.63 15.68
CA ASP A 101 -23.59 -17.59 14.70
C ASP A 101 -22.37 -16.88 14.10
N SER A 102 -21.16 -17.22 14.54
CA SER A 102 -19.94 -16.64 14.00
C SER A 102 -19.66 -17.04 12.55
N PRO A 103 -18.99 -16.18 11.76
CA PRO A 103 -18.56 -16.49 10.40
C PRO A 103 -17.84 -17.84 10.31
N LEU A 104 -18.05 -18.56 9.21
CA LEU A 104 -17.48 -19.90 9.03
C LEU A 104 -15.95 -19.91 9.19
N VAL A 105 -15.26 -18.90 8.64
CA VAL A 105 -13.81 -18.78 8.71
C VAL A 105 -13.30 -18.64 10.15
N ALA A 106 -14.05 -17.97 11.02
CA ALA A 106 -13.73 -17.87 12.45
C ALA A 106 -13.94 -19.20 13.18
N ARG A 107 -15.06 -19.88 12.90
CA ARG A 107 -15.39 -21.18 13.51
C ARG A 107 -14.44 -22.31 13.12
N GLN A 108 -13.74 -22.18 11.99
CA GLN A 108 -12.70 -23.14 11.57
C GLN A 108 -11.44 -23.05 12.44
N SER A 109 -11.27 -21.99 13.22
CA SER A 109 -10.09 -21.78 14.06
C SER A 109 -10.49 -21.12 15.39
N PRO A 110 -11.28 -21.80 16.24
CA PRO A 110 -11.89 -21.21 17.44
C PRO A 110 -10.84 -20.70 18.46
N ASP A 111 -9.65 -21.28 18.45
CA ASP A 111 -8.55 -20.93 19.35
C ASP A 111 -7.60 -19.87 18.76
N ALA A 112 -7.79 -19.47 17.50
CA ALA A 112 -6.93 -18.47 16.88
C ALA A 112 -7.22 -17.07 17.46
N PRO A 113 -6.18 -16.23 17.65
CA PRO A 113 -6.37 -14.86 18.13
C PRO A 113 -6.99 -13.94 17.08
N ALA A 114 -6.73 -14.20 15.81
CA ALA A 114 -7.25 -13.44 14.69
C ALA A 114 -7.41 -14.33 13.46
N VAL A 115 -8.39 -14.01 12.62
CA VAL A 115 -8.63 -14.64 11.32
C VAL A 115 -8.97 -13.54 10.32
N LEU A 116 -8.44 -13.65 9.10
CA LEU A 116 -8.77 -12.73 8.03
C LEU A 116 -9.86 -13.33 7.14
N ASP A 117 -11.01 -12.66 7.06
CA ASP A 117 -12.08 -12.99 6.12
C ASP A 117 -11.86 -12.25 4.79
N LEU A 118 -11.56 -13.00 3.74
CA LEU A 118 -11.38 -12.50 2.37
C LEU A 118 -12.64 -12.69 1.50
N SER A 119 -13.71 -13.30 2.04
CA SER A 119 -14.93 -13.58 1.27
C SER A 119 -15.85 -12.35 1.14
N ALA A 120 -15.70 -11.37 2.03
CA ALA A 120 -16.42 -10.12 1.96
C ALA A 120 -15.84 -9.20 0.88
N ALA A 121 -16.66 -8.26 0.36
CA ALA A 121 -16.24 -7.27 -0.64
C ALA A 121 -15.05 -6.38 -0.20
N ARG A 122 -14.76 -6.34 1.11
CA ARG A 122 -13.55 -5.76 1.67
C ARG A 122 -12.99 -6.75 2.70
N PRO A 123 -11.68 -7.06 2.68
CA PRO A 123 -11.08 -7.91 3.69
C PRO A 123 -11.35 -7.43 5.12
N MET A 124 -11.74 -8.36 5.98
CA MET A 124 -12.12 -8.09 7.36
C MET A 124 -11.27 -8.90 8.33
N LEU A 125 -10.55 -8.21 9.20
CA LEU A 125 -9.80 -8.81 10.30
C LEU A 125 -10.74 -9.09 11.47
N LEU A 126 -11.05 -10.36 11.68
CA LEU A 126 -11.81 -10.83 12.82
C LEU A 126 -10.84 -11.06 13.97
N LEU A 127 -11.11 -10.47 15.14
CA LEU A 127 -10.34 -10.64 16.37
C LEU A 127 -11.17 -11.42 17.37
N ASN A 128 -10.55 -12.41 18.02
CA ASN A 128 -11.27 -13.36 18.86
C ASN A 128 -11.55 -12.77 20.25
N SER A 129 -12.82 -12.42 20.52
CA SER A 129 -13.25 -11.91 21.82
C SER A 129 -13.41 -13.00 22.88
N ALA A 130 -13.37 -14.29 22.50
CA ALA A 130 -13.43 -15.39 23.46
C ALA A 130 -12.16 -15.52 24.29
N ILE A 131 -11.04 -14.95 23.84
CA ILE A 131 -9.76 -14.96 24.58
C ILE A 131 -9.84 -13.95 25.73
N PRO A 132 -9.82 -14.42 27.00
CA PRO A 132 -10.02 -13.52 28.14
C PRO A 132 -8.97 -12.41 28.21
N GLY A 133 -9.42 -11.17 28.32
CA GLY A 133 -8.57 -9.98 28.47
C GLY A 133 -7.79 -9.56 27.21
N PHE A 134 -7.96 -10.26 26.08
CA PHE A 134 -7.26 -9.95 24.84
C PHE A 134 -7.72 -8.62 24.23
N GLN A 135 -9.03 -8.37 24.20
CA GLN A 135 -9.59 -7.10 23.74
C GLN A 135 -9.14 -5.92 24.58
N ASP A 136 -9.17 -6.06 25.90
CA ASP A 136 -8.71 -5.03 26.84
C ASP A 136 -7.21 -4.75 26.67
N LEU A 137 -6.41 -5.79 26.45
CA LEU A 137 -4.98 -5.66 26.22
C LEU A 137 -4.67 -4.89 24.94
N LEU A 138 -5.30 -5.24 23.82
CA LEU A 138 -5.08 -4.57 22.53
C LEU A 138 -5.64 -3.15 22.49
N SER A 139 -6.74 -2.89 23.19
CA SER A 139 -7.41 -1.58 23.20
C SER A 139 -6.89 -0.64 24.29
N SER A 140 -6.03 -1.12 25.20
CA SER A 140 -5.48 -0.30 26.27
C SER A 140 -4.58 0.78 25.67
N GLU A 141 -4.87 2.06 25.87
CA GLU A 141 -3.98 3.16 25.43
C GLU A 141 -2.85 3.42 26.44
N THR A 142 -3.16 3.34 27.74
CA THR A 142 -2.27 3.70 28.86
C THR A 142 -1.83 2.47 29.68
N ALA A 143 -1.31 1.45 29.01
CA ALA A 143 -0.84 0.23 29.64
C ALA A 143 0.47 0.46 30.44
N LYS A 144 0.58 -0.17 31.63
CA LYS A 144 1.89 -0.31 32.32
C LYS A 144 2.88 -1.03 31.40
N LEU A 145 4.17 -0.82 31.65
CA LEU A 145 5.27 -1.21 30.74
C LEU A 145 5.18 -2.67 30.24
N GLU A 146 4.97 -3.66 31.10
CA GLU A 146 4.83 -5.07 30.67
C GLU A 146 3.61 -5.30 29.76
N ARG A 147 2.45 -4.72 30.10
CA ARG A 147 1.24 -4.84 29.27
C ARG A 147 1.42 -4.16 27.92
N ARG A 148 2.12 -3.03 27.89
CA ARG A 148 2.50 -2.37 26.65
C ARG A 148 3.37 -3.30 25.80
N ARG A 149 4.42 -3.91 26.34
CA ARG A 149 5.28 -4.85 25.59
C ARG A 149 4.49 -6.00 24.98
N THR A 150 3.63 -6.65 25.77
CA THR A 150 2.79 -7.75 25.28
C THR A 150 1.84 -7.28 24.19
N ARG A 151 1.24 -6.09 24.34
CA ARG A 151 0.35 -5.49 23.33
C ARG A 151 1.08 -5.26 22.01
N GLU A 152 2.28 -4.69 22.03
CA GLU A 152 3.06 -4.40 20.81
C GLU A 152 3.51 -5.71 20.11
N LEU A 153 3.93 -6.71 20.89
CA LEU A 153 4.26 -8.04 20.34
C LEU A 153 3.05 -8.72 19.68
N LEU A 154 1.89 -8.72 20.34
CA LEU A 154 0.67 -9.28 19.76
C LEU A 154 0.22 -8.48 18.54
N GLY A 155 0.29 -7.15 18.59
CA GLY A 155 -0.05 -6.28 17.47
C GLY A 155 0.80 -6.57 16.23
N SER A 156 2.13 -6.65 16.38
CA SER A 156 3.03 -7.01 15.28
C SER A 156 2.78 -8.43 14.75
N GLN A 157 2.46 -9.40 15.61
CA GLN A 157 2.13 -10.76 15.17
C GLN A 157 0.83 -10.81 14.36
N ILE A 158 -0.20 -10.07 14.78
CA ILE A 158 -1.47 -9.96 14.05
C ILE A 158 -1.26 -9.24 12.71
N ALA A 159 -0.47 -8.16 12.70
CA ALA A 159 -0.12 -7.43 11.48
C ALA A 159 0.61 -8.34 10.48
N ARG A 160 1.61 -9.11 10.95
CA ARG A 160 2.34 -10.10 10.16
C ARG A 160 1.42 -11.16 9.58
N TYR A 161 0.54 -11.75 10.41
CA TYR A 161 -0.44 -12.73 9.96
C TYR A 161 -1.35 -12.17 8.86
N THR A 162 -1.83 -10.94 9.06
CA THR A 162 -2.74 -10.27 8.14
C THR A 162 -2.07 -9.99 6.81
N LEU A 163 -0.88 -9.38 6.82
CA LEU A 163 -0.09 -9.09 5.62
C LEU A 163 0.26 -10.38 4.86
N ALA A 164 0.71 -11.42 5.57
CA ALA A 164 1.01 -12.71 4.95
C ALA A 164 -0.21 -13.35 4.29
N THR A 165 -1.39 -13.22 4.91
CA THR A 165 -2.62 -13.80 4.36
C THR A 165 -3.10 -13.04 3.12
N LEU A 166 -3.07 -11.70 3.15
CA LEU A 166 -3.36 -10.86 1.98
C LEU A 166 -2.40 -11.14 0.83
N PHE A 167 -1.09 -11.20 1.13
CA PHE A 167 -0.08 -11.48 0.12
C PHE A 167 -0.24 -12.87 -0.49
N ARG A 168 -0.53 -13.90 0.32
CA ARG A 168 -0.77 -15.26 -0.20
C ARG A 168 -1.99 -15.31 -1.11
N ALA A 169 -3.06 -14.59 -0.78
CA ALA A 169 -4.22 -14.50 -1.64
C ALA A 169 -3.88 -13.84 -2.98
N ALA A 170 -3.12 -12.73 -2.95
CA ALA A 170 -2.60 -12.06 -4.15
C ALA A 170 -1.72 -12.99 -4.99
N ALA A 171 -0.81 -13.75 -4.36
CA ALA A 171 0.09 -14.67 -5.04
C ALA A 171 -0.67 -15.82 -5.74
N VAL A 172 -1.77 -16.30 -5.15
CA VAL A 172 -2.64 -17.30 -5.80
C VAL A 172 -3.30 -16.73 -7.05
N GLU A 173 -3.78 -15.48 -7.00
CA GLU A 173 -4.36 -14.81 -8.17
C GLU A 173 -3.35 -14.67 -9.30
N ILE A 174 -2.14 -14.14 -9.00
CA ILE A 174 -1.05 -13.97 -9.97
C ILE A 174 -0.61 -15.31 -10.60
N ALA A 175 -0.54 -16.37 -9.80
CA ALA A 175 -0.12 -17.69 -10.28
C ALA A 175 -1.20 -18.44 -11.07
N SER A 176 -2.44 -17.97 -11.05
CA SER A 176 -3.58 -18.64 -11.70
C SER A 176 -3.80 -18.23 -13.16
N GLU A 177 -3.17 -17.16 -13.63
CA GLU A 177 -3.26 -16.74 -15.02
C GLU A 177 -2.30 -17.54 -15.91
N ASP A 178 -2.79 -18.05 -17.05
CA ASP A 178 -2.13 -19.09 -17.86
C ASP A 178 -1.08 -18.55 -18.85
N ASP A 179 -1.16 -17.29 -19.28
CA ASP A 179 -0.35 -16.77 -20.40
C ASP A 179 0.74 -15.78 -19.99
N GLU A 180 0.42 -14.77 -19.17
CA GLU A 180 1.37 -13.74 -18.71
C GLU A 180 1.05 -13.34 -17.26
N PRO A 181 2.05 -12.92 -16.46
CA PRO A 181 1.81 -12.43 -15.12
C PRO A 181 1.04 -11.11 -15.19
N SER A 182 -0.18 -11.11 -14.63
CA SER A 182 -0.96 -9.90 -14.44
C SER A 182 -0.92 -9.44 -12.97
N PRO A 183 -1.13 -8.14 -12.71
CA PRO A 183 -1.31 -7.66 -11.36
C PRO A 183 -2.65 -8.14 -10.78
N PRO A 184 -2.74 -8.38 -9.45
CA PRO A 184 -4.01 -8.71 -8.81
C PRO A 184 -5.12 -7.70 -9.10
N SER A 185 -6.34 -8.18 -9.27
CA SER A 185 -7.52 -7.36 -9.53
C SER A 185 -7.82 -6.44 -8.34
N ASP A 186 -7.72 -6.96 -7.12
CA ASP A 186 -7.98 -6.21 -5.89
C ASP A 186 -6.89 -5.12 -5.67
N PRO A 187 -7.26 -3.84 -5.57
CA PRO A 187 -6.32 -2.76 -5.28
C PRO A 187 -5.51 -2.96 -3.98
N LEU A 188 -6.11 -3.59 -2.96
CA LEU A 188 -5.41 -3.90 -1.72
C LEU A 188 -4.33 -4.96 -1.93
N PHE A 189 -4.59 -5.97 -2.74
CA PHE A 189 -3.59 -6.99 -3.08
C PHE A 189 -2.43 -6.37 -3.85
N ARG A 190 -2.71 -5.48 -4.81
CA ARG A 190 -1.67 -4.69 -5.49
C ARG A 190 -0.82 -3.89 -4.52
N GLN A 191 -1.45 -3.14 -3.62
CA GLN A 191 -0.72 -2.35 -2.60
C GLN A 191 0.17 -3.22 -1.69
N VAL A 192 -0.32 -4.41 -1.30
CA VAL A 192 0.47 -5.33 -0.48
C VAL A 192 1.65 -5.89 -1.28
N CYS A 193 1.46 -6.24 -2.56
CA CYS A 193 2.55 -6.68 -3.43
C CYS A 193 3.59 -5.57 -3.67
N GLU A 194 3.15 -4.35 -3.94
CA GLU A 194 4.03 -3.17 -4.10
C GLU A 194 4.88 -2.96 -2.84
N ALA A 195 4.25 -2.94 -1.66
CA ALA A 195 4.96 -2.78 -0.40
C ALA A 195 5.98 -3.89 -0.13
N VAL A 196 5.65 -5.14 -0.48
CA VAL A 196 6.58 -6.27 -0.36
C VAL A 196 7.73 -6.13 -1.33
N ALA A 197 7.47 -5.81 -2.60
CA ALA A 197 8.51 -5.63 -3.62
C ALA A 197 9.48 -4.50 -3.22
N ASP A 198 8.97 -3.36 -2.77
CA ASP A 198 9.77 -2.21 -2.30
C ASP A 198 10.66 -2.55 -1.09
N THR A 199 10.28 -3.57 -0.31
CA THR A 199 11.03 -4.00 0.89
C THR A 199 12.10 -5.03 0.57
N ILE A 200 11.94 -5.83 -0.48
CA ILE A 200 12.91 -6.88 -0.86
C ILE A 200 14.14 -6.22 -1.51
N PRO A 201 15.35 -6.41 -0.96
CA PRO A 201 16.56 -5.94 -1.61
C PRO A 201 16.70 -6.56 -3.00
N HIS A 202 17.11 -5.75 -3.98
CA HIS A 202 17.37 -6.13 -5.38
C HIS A 202 16.15 -6.24 -6.30
N PHE A 203 14.92 -6.13 -5.80
CA PHE A 203 13.76 -6.00 -6.68
C PHE A 203 13.72 -4.59 -7.25
N ALA A 204 13.62 -4.47 -8.57
CA ALA A 204 13.56 -3.18 -9.25
C ALA A 204 12.15 -2.60 -9.32
N SER A 205 11.13 -3.47 -9.38
CA SER A 205 9.72 -3.10 -9.43
C SER A 205 8.82 -4.23 -8.92
N VAL A 206 7.53 -3.91 -8.73
CA VAL A 206 6.50 -4.91 -8.43
C VAL A 206 6.27 -5.89 -9.59
N ASP A 207 6.53 -5.49 -10.84
CA ASP A 207 6.40 -6.37 -12.01
C ASP A 207 7.40 -7.54 -11.95
N GLU A 208 8.61 -7.30 -11.43
CA GLU A 208 9.60 -8.36 -11.19
C GLU A 208 9.10 -9.37 -10.16
N LEU A 209 8.40 -8.91 -9.12
CA LEU A 209 7.75 -9.80 -8.15
C LEU A 209 6.66 -10.64 -8.82
N TYR A 210 5.81 -10.04 -9.64
CA TYR A 210 4.74 -10.76 -10.36
C TYR A 210 5.31 -11.83 -11.29
N GLN A 211 6.32 -11.47 -12.09
CA GLN A 211 7.00 -12.40 -12.97
C GLN A 211 7.61 -13.57 -12.19
N ARG A 212 8.32 -13.29 -11.10
CA ARG A 212 8.94 -14.34 -10.27
C ARG A 212 7.92 -15.26 -9.60
N LEU A 213 6.81 -14.72 -9.11
CA LEU A 213 5.73 -15.52 -8.53
C LEU A 213 5.14 -16.47 -9.58
N HIS A 214 4.83 -15.94 -10.76
CA HIS A 214 4.31 -16.71 -11.90
C HIS A 214 5.32 -17.78 -12.37
N ASP A 215 6.58 -17.43 -12.60
CA ASP A 215 7.64 -18.35 -13.07
C ASP A 215 7.97 -19.46 -12.06
N SER A 216 7.78 -19.17 -10.76
CA SER A 216 8.03 -20.12 -9.67
C SER A 216 6.90 -21.13 -9.48
N HIS A 217 5.76 -20.93 -10.15
CA HIS A 217 4.62 -21.83 -10.05
C HIS A 217 5.00 -23.23 -10.53
N GLY A 218 4.87 -24.22 -9.64
CA GLY A 218 5.29 -25.61 -9.89
C GLY A 218 6.80 -25.90 -9.71
N LYS A 219 7.66 -24.88 -9.54
CA LYS A 219 9.11 -25.04 -9.33
C LYS A 219 9.50 -24.90 -7.86
N ARG A 220 9.56 -26.03 -7.15
CA ARG A 220 9.70 -26.08 -5.68
C ARG A 220 10.92 -25.34 -5.11
N ALA A 221 12.09 -25.41 -5.76
CA ALA A 221 13.32 -24.82 -5.23
C ALA A 221 13.37 -23.30 -5.41
N GLU A 222 13.09 -22.79 -6.62
CA GLU A 222 13.00 -21.36 -6.92
C GLU A 222 11.90 -20.68 -6.09
N SER A 223 10.78 -21.38 -5.88
CA SER A 223 9.70 -20.92 -5.03
C SER A 223 10.16 -20.75 -3.57
N ALA A 224 10.96 -21.66 -3.01
CA ALA A 224 11.39 -21.58 -1.61
C ALA A 224 12.30 -20.38 -1.31
N GLU A 225 13.24 -20.06 -2.21
CA GLU A 225 14.11 -18.89 -2.05
C GLU A 225 13.31 -17.58 -2.14
N LEU A 226 12.41 -17.48 -3.11
CA LEU A 226 11.52 -16.33 -3.27
C LEU A 226 10.65 -16.12 -2.02
N TRP A 227 10.02 -17.19 -1.52
CA TRP A 227 9.18 -17.14 -0.32
C TRP A 227 9.96 -16.73 0.93
N THR A 228 11.25 -17.09 1.03
CA THR A 228 12.11 -16.66 2.15
C THR A 228 12.28 -15.14 2.16
N HIS A 229 12.54 -14.53 1.00
CA HIS A 229 12.67 -13.07 0.88
C HIS A 229 11.34 -12.35 1.16
N ILE A 230 10.23 -12.91 0.66
CA ILE A 230 8.88 -12.41 0.91
C ILE A 230 8.53 -12.45 2.41
N ASP A 231 8.81 -13.56 3.10
CA ASP A 231 8.53 -13.69 4.53
C ASP A 231 9.34 -12.66 5.35
N VAL A 232 10.60 -12.43 5.00
CA VAL A 232 11.44 -11.38 5.64
C VAL A 232 10.87 -9.98 5.38
N ALA A 233 10.42 -9.69 4.15
CA ALA A 233 9.81 -8.41 3.83
C ALA A 233 8.50 -8.19 4.60
N ILE A 234 7.67 -9.22 4.73
CA ILE A 234 6.45 -9.19 5.55
C ILE A 234 6.78 -8.91 7.02
N ASP A 235 7.84 -9.51 7.57
CA ASP A 235 8.28 -9.26 8.95
C ASP A 235 8.66 -7.79 9.16
N VAL A 236 9.39 -7.20 8.21
CA VAL A 236 9.78 -5.79 8.25
C VAL A 236 8.56 -4.88 8.16
N LEU A 237 7.66 -5.12 7.21
CA LEU A 237 6.42 -4.35 7.04
C LEU A 237 5.49 -4.43 8.25
N ALA A 238 5.43 -5.60 8.89
CA ALA A 238 4.67 -5.81 10.12
C ALA A 238 5.34 -5.19 11.37
N GLY A 239 6.55 -4.61 11.22
CA GLY A 239 7.27 -3.99 12.32
C GLY A 239 7.81 -4.99 13.35
N VAL A 240 7.94 -6.27 13.00
CA VAL A 240 8.42 -7.33 13.91
C VAL A 240 9.84 -7.03 14.41
N PRO A 241 10.84 -6.71 13.56
CA PRO A 241 12.19 -6.40 14.03
C PRO A 241 12.24 -5.18 14.97
N ASN A 242 11.46 -4.15 14.66
CA ASN A 242 11.39 -2.93 15.49
C ASN A 242 10.76 -3.21 16.85
N THR A 243 9.69 -4.03 16.88
CA THR A 243 9.03 -4.44 18.10
C THR A 243 9.96 -5.28 18.98
N LEU A 244 10.68 -6.23 18.38
CA LEU A 244 11.68 -7.03 19.09
C LEU A 244 12.83 -6.16 19.63
N ALA A 245 13.36 -5.22 18.85
CA ALA A 245 14.41 -4.32 19.28
C ALA A 245 13.95 -3.45 20.46
N MET A 246 12.74 -2.88 20.40
CA MET A 246 12.15 -2.11 21.48
C MET A 246 11.99 -2.96 22.76
N VAL A 247 11.41 -4.15 22.66
CA VAL A 247 11.16 -5.02 23.83
C VAL A 247 12.48 -5.48 24.45
N THR A 248 13.46 -5.89 23.64
CA THR A 248 14.77 -6.35 24.15
C THR A 248 15.58 -5.23 24.78
N GLU A 249 15.57 -4.03 24.19
CA GLU A 249 16.26 -2.86 24.73
C GLU A 249 15.64 -2.39 26.05
N GLU A 250 14.31 -2.51 26.19
CA GLU A 250 13.64 -2.24 27.45
C GLU A 250 13.93 -3.30 28.53
N ILE A 251 14.10 -4.58 28.16
CA ILE A 251 14.56 -5.62 29.10
C ILE A 251 15.97 -5.32 29.59
N ARG A 252 16.85 -4.84 28.71
CA ARG A 252 18.22 -4.46 29.07
C ARG A 252 18.29 -3.31 30.08
N ARG A 253 17.26 -2.46 30.14
CA ARG A 253 17.21 -1.25 30.99
C ARG A 253 16.48 -1.43 32.33
N GLY A 254 15.69 -2.50 32.47
CA GLY A 254 14.97 -2.85 33.71
C GLY A 254 15.78 -3.77 34.58
#